data_AF-A0A5J4TPC1-F1
#
_entry.id   AF-A0A5J4TPC1-F1
#
_cell.length_a   1.000
_cell.length_b   1.000
_cell.length_c   1.000
_cell.angle_alpha   90.00
_cell.angle_beta   90.00
_cell.angle_gamma   90.00
#
_symmetry.space_group_name_H-M   'P 1'
#
loop_
_entity.id
_entity.type
_entity.pdbx_description
1 polymer ?
#
loop_
_entity_poly.entity_id
_entity_poly.type
_entity_poly.pdbx_seq_one_letter_code
_entity_poly.pdbx_strand_id
1 'polypeptide(L)'
;MRKTMVLLVVISGARMNELAPIQRNNIVDSGQEITVNTIIKKGKKRGTRTIILRTRDGPCCPVRAIREWLQYEEYKQRIEERLYWDYDKKKELGSIGCSRELRKIMDQAEVDGCQAGSIVRHATMTKLRGDRASLEEMNDFTQHTSGSRIVDVFYNQPIARDIGALILKDSENL
;
A
#
# COMPACT_ATOMS: atom_id res chain seq x y z
N MET A 1 0.33 -14.68 -3.43
CA MET A 1 0.32 -14.09 -2.07
C MET A 1 1.18 -12.82 -1.91
N ARG A 2 2.50 -12.98 -1.96
CA ARG A 2 3.45 -11.92 -1.59
C ARG A 2 3.38 -10.65 -2.44
N LYS A 3 3.29 -10.79 -3.77
CA LYS A 3 3.21 -9.67 -4.72
C LYS A 3 2.02 -8.72 -4.46
N THR A 4 0.83 -9.28 -4.29
CA THR A 4 -0.38 -8.49 -4.05
C THR A 4 -0.33 -7.76 -2.71
N MET A 5 0.28 -8.35 -1.68
CA MET A 5 0.52 -7.69 -0.40
C MET A 5 1.37 -6.42 -0.59
N VAL A 6 2.51 -6.54 -1.28
CA VAL A 6 3.40 -5.40 -1.57
C VAL A 6 2.66 -4.31 -2.33
N LEU A 7 1.96 -4.68 -3.41
CA LEU A 7 1.24 -3.72 -4.25
C LEU A 7 0.13 -3.00 -3.46
N LEU A 8 -0.61 -3.71 -2.62
CA LEU A 8 -1.62 -3.09 -1.75
C LEU A 8 -0.98 -2.09 -0.78
N VAL A 9 0.13 -2.44 -0.14
CA VAL A 9 0.85 -1.51 0.76
C VAL A 9 1.33 -0.28 -0.01
N VAL A 10 1.95 -0.45 -1.17
CA VAL A 10 2.49 0.66 -1.98
C VAL A 10 1.39 1.58 -2.48
N ILE A 11 0.29 1.02 -3.00
CA ILE A 11 -0.75 1.78 -3.73
C ILE A 11 -1.78 2.40 -2.80
N SER A 12 -2.03 1.81 -1.64
CA SER A 12 -2.93 2.40 -0.65
C SER A 12 -2.18 3.16 0.43
N GLY A 13 -0.89 2.91 0.61
CA GLY A 13 -0.19 3.36 1.80
C GLY A 13 -0.85 2.90 3.08
N ALA A 14 -1.63 1.81 3.11
CA ALA A 14 -2.31 1.29 4.30
C ALA A 14 -1.35 0.54 5.24
N ARG A 15 -1.65 0.51 6.54
CA ARG A 15 -0.87 -0.23 7.53
C ARG A 15 -1.14 -1.73 7.35
N MET A 16 -0.21 -2.57 7.79
CA MET A 16 -0.46 -4.01 7.78
C MET A 16 -1.62 -4.45 8.71
N ASN A 17 -1.94 -3.70 9.77
CA ASN A 17 -3.11 -3.97 10.61
C ASN A 17 -4.44 -3.54 9.95
N GLU A 18 -4.41 -2.68 8.94
CA GLU A 18 -5.56 -2.37 8.07
C GLU A 18 -5.69 -3.45 6.98
N LEU A 19 -4.59 -3.95 6.43
CA LEU A 19 -4.65 -4.91 5.34
C LEU A 19 -4.89 -6.36 5.79
N ALA A 20 -4.25 -6.81 6.88
CA ALA A 20 -4.32 -8.19 7.33
C ALA A 20 -5.75 -8.75 7.56
N PRO A 21 -6.72 -7.95 8.05
CA PRO A 21 -8.09 -8.43 8.25
C PRO A 21 -8.94 -8.53 6.98
N ILE A 22 -8.46 -8.08 5.81
CA ILE A 22 -9.22 -8.12 4.55
C ILE A 22 -9.61 -9.56 4.23
N GLN A 23 -10.86 -9.79 3.86
CA GLN A 23 -11.45 -11.05 3.42
C GLN A 23 -11.91 -10.94 1.95
N ARG A 24 -12.36 -12.06 1.36
CA ARG A 24 -12.85 -12.07 -0.03
C ARG A 24 -14.03 -11.13 -0.24
N ASN A 25 -14.98 -11.15 0.70
CA ASN A 25 -16.20 -10.32 0.68
C ASN A 25 -15.91 -8.80 0.72
N ASN A 26 -14.69 -8.40 1.08
CA ASN A 26 -14.27 -7.02 1.10
C ASN A 26 -13.78 -6.52 -0.27
N ILE A 27 -13.57 -7.44 -1.23
CA ILE A 27 -13.04 -7.16 -2.55
C ILE A 27 -14.17 -7.23 -3.56
N VAL A 28 -14.39 -6.13 -4.27
CA VAL A 28 -15.37 -6.01 -5.35
C VAL A 28 -14.62 -5.75 -6.65
N ASP A 29 -14.77 -6.65 -7.62
CA ASP A 29 -14.20 -6.50 -8.95
C ASP A 29 -15.30 -6.06 -9.93
N SER A 30 -15.19 -4.84 -10.45
CA SER A 30 -16.15 -4.30 -11.43
C SER A 30 -15.76 -4.62 -12.89
N GLY A 31 -14.64 -5.32 -13.10
CA GLY A 31 -14.06 -5.57 -14.42
C GLY A 31 -13.06 -4.48 -14.85
N GLN A 32 -13.31 -3.21 -14.54
CA GLN A 32 -12.39 -2.10 -14.85
C GLN A 32 -11.44 -1.77 -13.70
N GLU A 33 -11.95 -1.84 -12.47
CA GLU A 33 -11.23 -1.55 -11.24
C GLU A 33 -11.60 -2.55 -10.14
N ILE A 34 -10.77 -2.61 -9.11
CA ILE A 34 -11.04 -3.40 -7.92
C ILE A 34 -11.14 -2.46 -6.73
N THR A 35 -12.24 -2.59 -6.00
CA THR A 35 -12.46 -1.88 -4.75
C THR A 35 -12.22 -2.83 -3.59
N VAL A 36 -11.38 -2.40 -2.65
CA VAL A 36 -11.07 -3.15 -1.43
C VAL A 36 -11.50 -2.33 -0.22
N ASN A 37 -12.49 -2.81 0.51
CA ASN A 37 -12.97 -2.18 1.73
C ASN A 37 -12.21 -2.73 2.95
N THR A 38 -11.69 -1.85 3.80
CA THR A 38 -11.04 -2.26 5.04
C THR A 38 -11.52 -1.44 6.22
N ILE A 39 -11.37 -2.00 7.43
CA ILE A 39 -11.75 -1.36 8.67
C ILE A 39 -10.52 -0.72 9.30
N ILE A 40 -10.56 0.60 9.48
CA ILE A 40 -9.62 1.34 10.32
C ILE A 40 -10.13 1.34 11.74
N LYS A 41 -9.32 0.84 12.67
CA LYS A 41 -9.54 1.00 14.11
C LYS A 41 -8.61 2.10 14.63
N LYS A 42 -9.16 3.22 15.09
CA LYS A 42 -8.42 4.28 15.78
C LYS A 42 -9.04 4.50 17.16
N GLY A 43 -8.41 3.94 18.19
CA GLY A 43 -8.99 3.86 19.53
C GLY A 43 -10.32 3.09 19.52
N LYS A 44 -11.37 3.70 20.07
CA LYS A 44 -12.73 3.11 20.06
C LYS A 44 -13.50 3.30 18.74
N LYS A 45 -13.03 4.19 17.85
CA LYS A 45 -13.72 4.48 16.59
C LYS A 45 -13.36 3.44 15.52
N ARG A 46 -14.39 2.94 14.83
CA ARG A 46 -14.29 2.11 13.63
C ARG A 46 -14.70 2.97 12.44
N GLY A 47 -13.80 3.13 11.49
CA GLY A 47 -14.09 3.75 10.19
C GLY A 47 -13.88 2.74 9.08
N THR A 48 -14.63 2.86 7.99
CA THR A 48 -14.37 2.09 6.77
C THR A 48 -13.49 2.92 5.87
N ARG A 49 -12.47 2.29 5.30
CA ARG A 49 -11.63 2.85 4.25
C ARG A 49 -11.85 2.06 2.98
N THR A 50 -12.09 2.76 1.89
CA THR A 50 -12.20 2.17 0.56
C THR A 50 -10.91 2.44 -0.20
N ILE A 51 -10.26 1.38 -0.66
CA ILE A 51 -9.07 1.42 -1.50
C ILE A 51 -9.50 1.10 -2.93
N ILE A 52 -9.32 2.04 -3.85
CA ILE A 52 -9.66 1.85 -5.26
C ILE A 52 -8.37 1.51 -6.03
N LEU A 53 -8.38 0.36 -6.69
CA LEU A 53 -7.26 -0.15 -7.47
C LEU A 53 -7.62 -0.09 -8.94
N ARG A 54 -6.90 0.75 -9.67
CA ARG A 54 -7.08 0.92 -11.11
C ARG A 54 -6.14 0.02 -11.89
N THR A 55 -6.60 -0.41 -13.06
CA THR A 55 -5.78 -1.15 -14.01
C THR A 55 -4.62 -0.26 -14.48
N ARG A 56 -3.43 -0.85 -14.57
CA ARG A 56 -2.22 -0.18 -15.06
C ARG A 56 -1.48 -1.10 -16.01
N ASP A 57 -0.80 -0.52 -16.98
CA ASP A 57 0.09 -1.27 -17.86
C ASP A 57 1.36 -1.69 -17.13
N GLY A 58 1.96 -2.79 -17.58
CA GLY A 58 3.24 -3.29 -17.08
C GLY A 58 3.13 -4.33 -15.95
N PRO A 59 4.28 -4.71 -15.35
CA PRO A 59 4.38 -5.87 -14.44
C PRO A 59 3.72 -5.65 -13.07
N CYS A 60 3.60 -4.39 -12.63
CA CYS A 60 3.15 -3.96 -11.30
C CYS A 60 1.66 -3.54 -11.28
N CYS A 61 0.81 -4.19 -12.08
CA CYS A 61 -0.63 -3.93 -12.09
C CYS A 61 -1.32 -4.53 -10.85
N PRO A 62 -1.94 -3.72 -9.97
CA PRO A 62 -2.62 -4.22 -8.77
C PRO A 62 -3.87 -5.03 -9.08
N VAL A 63 -4.64 -4.61 -10.09
CA VAL A 63 -5.86 -5.31 -10.51
C VAL A 63 -5.51 -6.71 -10.98
N ARG A 64 -4.50 -6.84 -11.85
CA ARG A 64 -4.02 -8.15 -12.30
C ARG A 64 -3.53 -9.00 -11.13
N ALA A 65 -2.73 -8.43 -10.23
CA ALA A 65 -2.21 -9.16 -9.07
C ALA A 65 -3.31 -9.66 -8.11
N ILE A 66 -4.39 -8.90 -7.90
CA ILE A 66 -5.54 -9.38 -7.13
C ILE A 66 -6.28 -10.47 -7.90
N ARG A 67 -6.59 -10.27 -9.19
CA ARG A 67 -7.31 -11.27 -9.99
C ARG A 67 -6.58 -12.61 -10.04
N GLU A 68 -5.29 -12.60 -10.38
CA GLU A 68 -4.44 -13.79 -10.39
C GLU A 68 -4.52 -14.53 -9.05
N TRP A 69 -4.58 -13.79 -7.94
CA TRP A 69 -4.76 -14.39 -6.63
C TRP A 69 -6.16 -14.97 -6.44
N LEU A 70 -7.21 -14.22 -6.74
CA LEU A 70 -8.60 -14.65 -6.52
C LEU A 70 -8.95 -15.94 -7.29
N GLN A 71 -8.19 -16.25 -8.34
CA GLN A 71 -8.29 -17.44 -9.18
C GLN A 71 -7.58 -18.67 -8.61
N TYR A 72 -6.76 -18.55 -7.57
CA TYR A 72 -6.09 -19.69 -6.95
C TYR A 72 -7.14 -20.65 -6.37
N GLU A 73 -7.14 -21.92 -6.79
CA GLU A 73 -8.24 -22.87 -6.52
C GLU A 73 -8.54 -23.03 -5.03
N GLU A 74 -7.51 -23.09 -4.20
CA GLU A 74 -7.64 -23.17 -2.74
C GLU A 74 -8.39 -21.98 -2.13
N TYR A 75 -8.38 -20.82 -2.79
CA TYR A 75 -9.03 -19.59 -2.34
C TYR A 75 -10.48 -19.48 -2.81
N LYS A 76 -10.89 -20.20 -3.87
CA LYS A 76 -12.30 -20.22 -4.30
C LYS A 76 -13.23 -20.78 -3.23
N GLN A 77 -12.71 -21.64 -2.35
CA GLN A 77 -13.46 -22.31 -1.29
C GLN A 77 -13.50 -21.53 0.04
N ARG A 78 -12.75 -20.42 0.17
CA ARG A 78 -12.49 -19.72 1.45
C ARG A 78 -13.03 -18.29 1.44
N ILE A 79 -14.35 -18.16 1.42
CA ILE A 79 -15.03 -16.85 1.27
C ILE A 79 -14.94 -16.01 2.56
N GLU A 80 -15.04 -16.64 3.72
CA GLU A 80 -15.04 -15.97 5.03
C GLU A 80 -13.67 -15.91 5.71
N GLU A 81 -12.64 -16.55 5.14
CA GLU A 81 -11.29 -16.50 5.69
C GLU A 81 -10.56 -15.21 5.27
N ARG A 82 -9.62 -14.78 6.10
CA ARG A 82 -8.72 -13.67 5.76
C ARG A 82 -7.92 -13.98 4.50
N LEU A 83 -7.69 -12.92 3.74
CA LEU A 83 -6.95 -12.94 2.47
C LEU A 83 -5.55 -13.51 2.64
N TYR A 84 -4.91 -13.28 3.78
CA TYR A 84 -3.53 -13.70 4.04
C TYR A 84 -3.50 -14.97 4.90
N TRP A 85 -2.88 -16.03 4.37
CA TRP A 85 -2.85 -17.35 4.97
C TRP A 85 -1.42 -17.90 5.06
N ASP A 86 -1.11 -18.54 6.18
CA ASP A 86 0.12 -19.29 6.40
C ASP A 86 -0.15 -20.75 6.00
N TYR A 87 0.33 -21.17 4.84
CA TYR A 87 0.08 -22.51 4.32
C TYR A 87 0.82 -23.58 5.13
N ASP A 88 2.04 -23.30 5.59
CA ASP A 88 2.82 -24.22 6.40
C ASP A 88 2.13 -24.48 7.74
N LYS A 89 1.61 -23.42 8.36
CA LYS A 89 0.95 -23.48 9.68
C LYS A 89 -0.56 -23.69 9.59
N LYS A 90 -1.12 -23.78 8.38
CA LYS A 90 -2.56 -23.91 8.10
C LYS A 90 -3.42 -22.95 8.93
N LYS A 91 -3.07 -21.65 8.95
CA LYS A 91 -3.82 -20.64 9.69
C LYS A 91 -3.80 -19.27 9.05
N GLU A 92 -4.75 -18.42 9.43
CA GLU A 92 -4.77 -17.01 9.01
C GLU A 92 -3.54 -16.24 9.52
N LEU A 93 -2.99 -15.38 8.66
CA LEU A 93 -1.95 -14.45 9.05
C LEU A 93 -2.58 -13.22 9.72
N GLY A 94 -2.12 -12.94 10.93
CA GLY A 94 -2.31 -11.63 11.55
C GLY A 94 -1.38 -10.57 10.93
N SER A 95 -1.48 -9.33 11.41
CA SER A 95 -0.64 -8.22 10.97
C SER A 95 0.87 -8.51 11.10
N ILE A 96 1.30 -9.13 12.21
CA ILE A 96 2.70 -9.51 12.43
C ILE A 96 3.16 -10.56 11.42
N GLY A 97 2.32 -11.55 11.14
CA GLY A 97 2.60 -12.59 10.16
C GLY A 97 2.75 -12.01 8.75
N CYS A 98 1.83 -11.12 8.37
CA CYS A 98 1.90 -10.41 7.09
C CYS A 98 3.15 -9.52 6.99
N SER A 99 3.49 -8.79 8.05
CA SER A 99 4.73 -7.97 8.08
C SER A 99 5.99 -8.80 7.91
N ARG A 100 6.03 -10.03 8.45
CA ARG A 100 7.15 -10.95 8.25
C ARG A 100 7.23 -11.45 6.80
N GLU A 101 6.10 -11.79 6.19
CA GLU A 101 6.06 -12.17 4.77
C GLU A 101 6.48 -11.01 3.86
N LEU A 102 6.07 -9.78 4.18
CA LEU A 102 6.54 -8.58 3.49
C LEU A 102 8.04 -8.41 3.65
N ARG A 103 8.58 -8.62 4.86
CA ARG A 103 10.01 -8.51 5.14
C ARG A 103 10.83 -9.50 4.31
N LYS A 104 10.39 -10.76 4.18
CA LYS A 104 11.06 -11.74 3.33
C LYS A 104 11.22 -11.28 1.88
N ILE A 105 10.22 -10.59 1.32
CA ILE A 105 10.29 -10.05 -0.05
C ILE A 105 11.34 -8.94 -0.13
N MET A 106 11.42 -8.09 0.90
CA MET A 106 12.40 -7.02 0.97
C MET A 106 13.82 -7.56 1.15
N ASP A 107 14.01 -8.60 1.97
CA ASP A 107 15.29 -9.28 2.12
C ASP A 107 15.75 -9.90 0.78
N GLN A 108 14.82 -10.51 0.03
CA GLN A 108 15.09 -11.05 -1.31
C GLN A 108 15.46 -9.97 -2.33
N ALA A 109 15.02 -8.73 -2.10
CA ALA A 109 15.35 -7.57 -2.91
C ALA A 109 16.54 -6.78 -2.32
N GLU A 110 17.23 -7.33 -1.32
CA GLU A 110 18.38 -6.72 -0.66
C GLU A 110 18.09 -5.32 -0.06
N VAL A 111 16.86 -5.13 0.43
CA VAL A 111 16.45 -3.87 1.08
C VAL A 111 16.66 -3.97 2.61
N ASP A 112 17.65 -3.23 3.09
CA ASP A 112 17.99 -3.15 4.51
C ASP A 112 16.91 -2.47 5.39
N GLY A 113 16.91 -2.81 6.68
CA GLY A 113 16.06 -2.19 7.71
C GLY A 113 15.34 -3.19 8.62
N CYS A 114 14.58 -2.72 9.60
CA CYS A 114 13.94 -3.61 10.59
C CYS A 114 12.43 -3.78 10.39
N GLN A 115 11.75 -2.82 9.75
CA GLN A 115 10.29 -2.79 9.63
C GLN A 115 9.85 -2.60 8.18
N ALA A 116 9.53 -3.72 7.53
CA ALA A 116 9.19 -3.75 6.11
C ALA A 116 8.03 -2.80 5.73
N GLY A 117 6.94 -2.82 6.50
CA GLY A 117 5.75 -2.01 6.21
C GLY A 117 5.97 -0.50 6.39
N SER A 118 6.83 -0.09 7.32
CA SER A 118 7.17 1.33 7.46
C SER A 118 8.10 1.77 6.33
N ILE A 119 9.13 0.99 6.01
CA ILE A 119 10.09 1.33 4.94
C ILE A 119 9.36 1.53 3.60
N VAL A 120 8.46 0.62 3.21
CA VAL A 120 7.68 0.77 1.98
C VAL A 120 6.89 2.07 2.00
N ARG A 121 6.27 2.42 3.12
CA ARG A 121 5.54 3.69 3.26
C ARG A 121 6.46 4.89 3.19
N HIS A 122 7.60 4.91 3.89
CA HIS A 122 8.59 5.99 3.80
C HIS A 122 9.03 6.21 2.36
N ALA A 123 9.37 5.12 1.65
CA ALA A 123 9.76 5.17 0.25
C ALA A 123 8.64 5.70 -0.65
N THR A 124 7.40 5.20 -0.49
CA THR A 124 6.23 5.72 -1.23
C THR A 124 6.02 7.20 -0.96
N MET A 125 6.07 7.64 0.30
CA MET A 125 5.84 9.04 0.66
C MET A 125 6.90 9.95 0.07
N THR A 126 8.16 9.56 0.20
CA THR A 126 9.31 10.29 -0.36
C THR A 126 9.20 10.39 -1.87
N LYS A 127 8.82 9.29 -2.56
CA LYS A 127 8.62 9.30 -4.01
C LYS A 127 7.50 10.24 -4.43
N LEU A 128 6.33 10.15 -3.79
CA LEU A 128 5.19 11.02 -4.11
C LEU A 128 5.51 12.51 -3.88
N ARG A 129 6.21 12.85 -2.78
CA ARG A 129 6.68 14.23 -2.54
C ARG A 129 7.72 14.67 -3.55
N GLY A 130 8.66 13.80 -3.93
CA GLY A 130 9.61 14.04 -5.01
C GLY A 130 8.92 14.28 -6.36
N ASP A 131 7.78 13.64 -6.59
CA ASP A 131 6.93 13.83 -7.77
C ASP A 131 5.92 15.00 -7.61
N ARG A 132 6.15 15.88 -6.63
CA ARG A 132 5.40 17.12 -6.37
C ARG A 132 3.95 16.93 -5.89
N ALA A 133 3.58 15.76 -5.38
CA ALA A 133 2.29 15.58 -4.70
C ALA A 133 2.16 16.58 -3.54
N SER A 134 1.04 17.28 -3.46
CA SER A 134 0.74 18.28 -2.41
C SER A 134 0.57 17.63 -1.03
N LEU A 135 0.67 18.44 0.03
CA LEU A 135 0.47 17.94 1.39
C LEU A 135 -0.95 17.38 1.59
N GLU A 136 -1.96 17.98 0.95
CA GLU A 136 -3.34 17.52 1.02
C GLU A 136 -3.53 16.17 0.33
N GLU A 137 -2.99 15.98 -0.88
CA GLU A 137 -3.03 14.67 -1.57
C GLU A 137 -2.35 13.58 -0.72
N MET A 138 -1.25 13.92 -0.07
CA MET A 138 -0.54 13.00 0.82
C MET A 138 -1.32 12.67 2.08
N ASN A 139 -1.98 13.66 2.68
CA ASN A 139 -2.82 13.46 3.85
C ASN A 139 -4.04 12.61 3.51
N ASP A 140 -4.70 12.84 2.38
CA ASP A 140 -5.81 12.01 1.91
C ASP A 140 -5.37 10.56 1.64
N PHE A 141 -4.25 10.40 0.92
CA PHE A 141 -3.66 9.09 0.61
C PHE A 141 -3.36 8.28 1.88
N THR A 142 -2.87 8.93 2.93
CA THR A 142 -2.50 8.28 4.19
C THR A 142 -3.57 8.35 5.28
N GLN A 143 -4.71 8.95 4.98
CA GLN A 143 -5.83 9.16 5.91
C GLN A 143 -5.44 9.98 7.15
N HIS A 144 -4.60 11.00 6.97
CA HIS A 144 -4.34 12.03 7.97
C HIS A 144 -5.33 13.19 7.84
N THR A 145 -5.52 13.93 8.93
CA THR A 145 -6.33 15.15 8.91
C THR A 145 -5.72 16.18 7.95
N SER A 146 -6.57 16.89 7.21
CA SER A 146 -6.16 18.03 6.37
C SER A 146 -5.30 19.03 7.16
N GLY A 147 -4.29 19.61 6.51
CA GLY A 147 -3.29 20.48 7.13
C GLY A 147 -2.25 19.78 8.01
N SER A 148 -2.34 18.46 8.22
CA SER A 148 -1.35 17.70 9.00
C SER A 148 0.02 17.72 8.32
N ARG A 149 1.07 18.04 9.09
CA ARG A 149 2.48 17.95 8.65
C ARG A 149 3.16 16.62 8.98
N ILE A 150 2.41 15.66 9.56
CA ILE A 150 2.95 14.38 10.01
C ILE A 150 3.66 13.63 8.87
N VAL A 151 3.11 13.68 7.65
CA VAL A 151 3.71 12.98 6.51
C VAL A 151 5.11 13.53 6.19
N ASP A 152 5.25 14.85 6.13
CA ASP A 152 6.54 15.49 5.84
C ASP A 152 7.54 15.35 6.99
N VAL A 153 7.08 15.39 8.25
CA VAL A 153 7.97 15.30 9.42
C VAL A 153 8.48 13.88 9.64
N PHE A 154 7.61 12.88 9.50
CA PHE A 154 7.95 11.51 9.90
C PHE A 154 8.26 10.59 8.73
N TYR A 155 7.71 10.81 7.53
CA TYR A 155 7.80 9.82 6.46
C TYR A 155 8.66 10.26 5.27
N ASN A 156 8.59 11.54 4.91
CA ASN A 156 9.33 12.11 3.79
C ASN A 156 10.83 12.24 4.13
N GLN A 157 11.68 11.57 3.38
CA GLN A 157 13.14 11.73 3.44
C GLN A 157 13.62 12.39 2.14
N PRO A 158 13.51 13.72 2.01
CA PRO A 158 13.79 14.39 0.75
C PRO A 158 15.25 14.18 0.35
N ILE A 159 15.45 13.66 -0.86
CA ILE A 159 16.76 13.65 -1.52
C ILE A 159 17.06 15.10 -1.90
N ALA A 160 18.29 15.56 -1.61
CA ALA A 160 18.75 16.89 -2.01
C ALA A 160 18.51 17.07 -3.52
N ARG A 161 17.65 18.03 -3.86
CA ARG A 161 17.27 18.34 -5.23
C ARG A 161 17.94 19.65 -5.59
N ASP A 162 18.51 19.75 -6.79
CA ASP A 162 19.00 21.03 -7.29
C ASP A 162 17.81 21.98 -7.49
N ILE A 163 17.63 22.89 -6.54
CA ILE A 163 16.55 23.88 -6.57
C ILE A 163 16.81 24.91 -7.67
N GLY A 164 18.07 25.19 -8.01
CA GLY A 164 18.42 26.11 -9.09
C GLY A 164 17.96 25.58 -10.45
N ALA A 165 18.16 24.28 -10.71
CA ALA A 165 17.66 23.62 -11.92
C ALA A 165 16.13 23.66 -12.06
N LEU A 166 15.38 23.74 -10.94
CA LEU A 166 13.91 23.85 -10.99
C LEU A 166 13.47 25.25 -11.42
N ILE A 167 14.15 26.29 -10.96
CA ILE A 167 13.86 27.69 -11.34
C ILE A 167 14.17 27.88 -12.83
N LEU A 168 15.27 27.31 -13.30
CA LEU A 168 15.73 27.46 -14.68
C LEU A 168 14.88 26.67 -15.69
N LYS A 169 14.30 25.53 -15.28
CA LYS A 169 13.44 24.71 -16.15
C LYS A 169 12.17 25.43 -16.63
N ASP A 170 11.64 26.34 -15.82
CA ASP A 170 10.45 27.12 -16.16
C ASP A 170 10.81 28.36 -17.01
N SER A 171 12.10 28.77 -17.03
CA SER A 171 12.60 29.87 -17.87
C SER A 171 13.00 29.45 -19.29
N GLU A 172 13.20 28.16 -19.56
CA GLU A 172 13.52 27.65 -20.90
C GLU A 172 12.28 27.45 -21.79
N ASN A 173 11.06 27.69 -21.27
CA ASN A 173 9.79 27.64 -22.00
C ASN A 173 9.15 29.03 -22.20
N LEU A 174 9.90 30.11 -21.93
CA LEU A 174 9.54 31.51 -22.23
C LEU A 174 10.30 31.98 -23.47
#